data_AF-W0ZEJ9-F1
#
_entry.id   AF-W0ZEJ9-F1
#
_cell.length_a   1.000
_cell.length_b   1.000
_cell.length_c   1.000
_cell.angle_alpha   90.00
_cell.angle_beta   90.00
_cell.angle_gamma   90.00
#
_symmetry.space_group_name_H-M   'P 1'
#
loop_
_entity.id
_entity.type
_entity.pdbx_description
1 polymer ?
#
loop_
_entity_poly.entity_id
_entity_poly.type
_entity_poly.pdbx_seq_one_letter_code
_entity_poly.pdbx_strand_id
1 'polypeptide(L)'
;MGTIYYGGDASAIDIEDRALAHLKVVIATKLRRGESFTLTWRHPDDQPRGRSTVWLSPSIPLRFVFDDPEPAVLSREWMEELAQSANSSGGIMLVAEHFDVDPSEDETTIEVDAIVAKDIDVDNATVGSVQRKAKAKVDAAKVDAGD
;
A
#
# COMPACT_ATOMS: atom_id res chain seq x y z
N MET A 1 -19.70 -0.58 2.70
CA MET A 1 -19.46 -0.71 1.24
C MET A 1 -18.88 0.61 0.79
N GLY A 2 -17.62 0.66 0.38
CA GLY A 2 -17.01 1.91 -0.02
C GLY A 2 -17.31 2.29 -1.47
N THR A 3 -16.93 3.51 -1.84
CA THR A 3 -17.14 4.04 -3.18
C THR A 3 -15.91 4.76 -3.72
N ILE A 4 -15.57 4.51 -4.98
CA ILE A 4 -14.61 5.31 -5.76
C ILE A 4 -15.37 6.29 -6.64
N TYR A 5 -14.93 7.55 -6.61
CA TYR A 5 -15.33 8.59 -7.55
C TYR A 5 -14.13 9.01 -8.38
N TYR A 6 -14.26 8.98 -9.69
CA TYR A 6 -13.18 9.31 -10.62
C TYR A 6 -13.64 10.35 -11.64
N GLY A 7 -12.92 11.47 -11.70
CA GLY A 7 -13.24 12.59 -12.57
C GLY A 7 -14.51 13.34 -12.16
N GLY A 8 -15.21 13.86 -13.17
CA GLY A 8 -16.47 14.60 -13.00
C GLY A 8 -17.73 13.76 -13.22
N ASP A 9 -17.57 12.45 -13.45
CA ASP A 9 -18.71 11.56 -13.68
C ASP A 9 -19.48 11.31 -12.38
N ALA A 10 -20.81 11.25 -12.50
CA ALA A 10 -21.71 10.94 -11.39
C ALA A 10 -21.75 9.43 -11.05
N SER A 11 -21.08 8.59 -11.85
CA SER A 11 -21.07 7.14 -11.64
C SER A 11 -20.08 6.78 -10.53
N ALA A 12 -20.63 6.58 -9.33
CA ALA A 12 -19.97 5.90 -8.23
C ALA A 12 -19.58 4.47 -8.64
N ILE A 13 -18.40 4.03 -8.22
CA ILE A 13 -17.97 2.62 -8.33
C ILE A 13 -18.01 2.03 -6.92
N ASP A 14 -18.96 1.13 -6.68
CA ASP A 14 -19.14 0.49 -5.37
C ASP A 14 -18.19 -0.70 -5.23
N ILE A 15 -17.45 -0.71 -4.12
CA ILE A 15 -16.44 -1.72 -3.80
C ILE A 15 -16.52 -1.97 -2.30
N GLU A 16 -16.40 -3.22 -1.87
CA GLU A 16 -16.31 -3.54 -0.44
C GLU A 16 -15.14 -2.80 0.24
N ASP A 17 -15.34 -2.35 1.49
CA ASP A 17 -14.44 -1.38 2.15
C ASP A 17 -13.02 -1.91 2.30
N ARG A 18 -12.86 -3.21 2.56
CA ARG A 18 -11.54 -3.83 2.66
C ARG A 18 -10.86 -3.88 1.30
N ALA A 19 -11.51 -4.34 0.24
CA ALA A 19 -10.96 -4.28 -1.11
C ALA A 19 -10.60 -2.85 -1.51
N LEU A 20 -11.45 -1.88 -1.16
CA LEU A 20 -11.20 -0.46 -1.38
C LEU A 20 -9.96 0.05 -0.64
N ALA A 21 -9.72 -0.43 0.58
CA ALA A 21 -8.55 -0.04 1.38
C ALA A 21 -7.24 -0.48 0.72
N HIS A 22 -7.18 -1.71 0.20
CA HIS A 22 -6.01 -2.23 -0.53
C HIS A 22 -5.80 -1.47 -1.85
N LEU A 23 -6.87 -1.27 -2.61
CA LEU A 23 -6.85 -0.49 -3.85
C LEU A 23 -6.35 0.94 -3.62
N LYS A 24 -6.82 1.61 -2.55
CA LYS A 24 -6.39 2.97 -2.21
C LYS A 24 -4.87 3.05 -2.12
N VAL A 25 -4.21 2.08 -1.48
CA VAL A 25 -2.75 2.07 -1.33
C VAL A 25 -2.06 1.89 -2.67
N VAL A 26 -2.48 0.90 -3.47
CA VAL A 26 -1.87 0.61 -4.78
C VAL A 26 -2.08 1.75 -5.77
N ILE A 27 -3.31 2.26 -5.86
CA ILE A 27 -3.66 3.40 -6.74
C ILE A 27 -2.86 4.63 -6.33
N ALA A 28 -2.86 5.00 -5.04
CA ALA A 28 -2.12 6.17 -4.57
C ALA A 28 -0.62 6.06 -4.86
N THR A 29 -0.04 4.87 -4.71
CA THR A 29 1.39 4.62 -4.98
C THR A 29 1.72 4.81 -6.45
N LYS A 30 0.94 4.21 -7.37
CA LYS A 30 1.16 4.34 -8.81
C LYS A 30 0.93 5.76 -9.33
N LEU A 31 -0.15 6.40 -8.92
CA LEU A 31 -0.45 7.77 -9.37
C LEU A 31 0.57 8.79 -8.87
N ARG A 32 1.13 8.63 -7.66
CA ARG A 32 2.24 9.47 -7.17
C ARG A 32 3.51 9.34 -8.01
N ARG A 33 3.72 8.20 -8.66
CA ARG A 33 4.84 7.96 -9.60
C ARG A 33 4.52 8.42 -11.03
N GLY A 34 3.34 8.98 -11.27
CA GLY A 34 2.89 9.38 -12.60
C GLY A 34 2.44 8.21 -13.48
N GLU A 35 2.25 7.02 -12.90
CA GLU A 35 1.90 5.81 -13.64
C GLU A 35 0.39 5.69 -13.81
N SER A 36 -0.08 5.69 -15.05
CA SER A 36 -1.49 5.45 -15.38
C SER A 36 -1.73 3.96 -15.68
N PHE A 37 -2.91 3.44 -15.33
CA PHE A 37 -3.25 2.03 -15.51
C PHE A 37 -4.77 1.82 -15.53
N THR A 38 -5.22 0.61 -15.90
CA THR A 38 -6.64 0.25 -15.93
C THR A 38 -7.10 -0.44 -14.65
N LEU A 39 -8.30 -0.12 -14.19
CA LEU A 39 -9.04 -0.87 -13.18
C LEU A 39 -10.30 -1.44 -13.81
N THR A 40 -10.47 -2.75 -13.72
CA THR A 40 -11.63 -3.49 -14.23
C THR A 40 -12.35 -4.18 -13.09
N TRP A 41 -13.68 -4.11 -13.07
CA TRP A 41 -14.51 -4.84 -12.11
C TRP A 41 -15.71 -5.46 -12.81
N ARG A 42 -16.21 -6.55 -12.25
CA ARG A 42 -17.47 -7.16 -12.69
C ARG A 42 -18.64 -6.41 -12.05
N HIS A 43 -19.72 -6.27 -12.79
CA HIS A 43 -20.93 -5.70 -12.24
C HIS A 43 -21.51 -6.64 -11.17
N PRO A 44 -21.97 -6.11 -10.03
CA PRO A 44 -22.69 -6.89 -9.02
C PRO A 44 -23.99 -7.47 -9.59
N ASP A 45 -24.55 -8.47 -8.89
CA ASP A 45 -25.70 -9.25 -9.36
C ASP A 45 -27.00 -8.43 -9.50
N ASP A 46 -27.06 -7.25 -8.88
CA ASP A 46 -28.16 -6.28 -8.96
C ASP A 46 -28.08 -5.37 -10.19
N GLN A 47 -27.00 -5.46 -10.97
CA GLN A 47 -26.78 -4.70 -12.21
C GLN A 47 -26.78 -5.62 -13.45
N PRO A 48 -26.99 -5.08 -14.66
CA PRO A 48 -26.88 -5.87 -15.89
C PRO A 48 -25.51 -6.55 -15.96
N ARG A 49 -25.52 -7.88 -16.17
CA ARG A 49 -24.31 -8.70 -16.26
C ARG A 49 -23.30 -8.06 -17.22
N GLY A 50 -22.09 -7.83 -16.71
CA GLY A 50 -21.05 -7.16 -17.47
C GLY A 50 -19.81 -6.91 -16.64
N ARG A 51 -18.91 -6.14 -17.23
CA ARG A 51 -17.74 -5.58 -16.56
C ARG A 51 -17.57 -4.14 -17.01
N SER A 52 -17.04 -3.34 -16.12
CA SER A 52 -16.62 -1.97 -16.41
C SER A 52 -15.11 -1.86 -16.24
N THR A 53 -14.49 -1.02 -17.06
CA THR A 53 -13.07 -0.71 -17.02
C THR A 53 -12.89 0.79 -17.04
N VAL A 54 -12.09 1.31 -16.11
CA VAL A 54 -11.70 2.73 -16.05
C VAL A 54 -10.20 2.88 -16.24
N TRP A 55 -9.79 3.95 -16.93
CA TRP A 55 -8.40 4.36 -17.02
C TRP A 55 -8.08 5.37 -15.92
N LEU A 56 -7.19 5.01 -15.00
CA LEU A 56 -6.74 5.86 -13.89
C LEU A 56 -5.50 6.66 -14.30
N SER A 57 -5.52 7.97 -14.06
CA SER A 57 -4.46 8.91 -14.44
C SER A 57 -4.25 9.98 -13.37
N PRO A 58 -3.00 10.43 -13.11
CA PRO A 58 -2.70 11.40 -12.05
C PRO A 58 -3.32 12.78 -12.27
N SER A 59 -3.74 13.10 -13.50
CA SER A 59 -4.33 14.39 -13.85
C SER A 59 -5.83 14.48 -13.58
N ILE A 60 -6.48 13.39 -13.15
CA ILE A 60 -7.92 13.31 -12.95
C ILE A 60 -8.21 13.17 -11.44
N PRO A 61 -9.11 13.99 -10.87
CA PRO A 61 -9.47 13.87 -9.46
C PRO A 61 -9.98 12.46 -9.13
N LEU A 62 -9.48 11.92 -8.02
CA LEU A 62 -9.87 10.61 -7.51
C LEU A 62 -10.22 10.75 -6.03
N ARG A 63 -11.39 10.26 -5.63
CA ARG A 63 -11.86 10.29 -4.25
C ARG A 63 -12.32 8.90 -3.82
N PHE A 64 -11.87 8.51 -2.63
CA PHE A 64 -12.30 7.29 -1.95
C PHE A 64 -13.23 7.69 -0.81
N VAL A 65 -14.36 7.00 -0.69
CA VAL A 65 -15.29 7.12 0.44
C VAL A 65 -15.43 5.73 1.03
N PHE A 66 -15.30 5.64 2.35
CA PHE A 66 -15.52 4.41 3.11
C PHE A 66 -16.79 4.61 3.94
N ASP A 67 -17.62 3.57 4.01
CA ASP A 67 -18.81 3.60 4.88
C ASP A 67 -18.41 3.44 6.35
N ASP A 68 -17.42 2.58 6.61
CA ASP A 68 -16.85 2.38 7.94
C ASP A 68 -15.82 3.48 8.23
N PRO A 69 -15.96 4.22 9.34
CA PRO A 69 -14.93 5.18 9.77
C PRO A 69 -13.63 4.51 10.23
N GLU A 70 -13.68 3.25 10.66
CA GLU A 70 -12.49 2.51 11.10
C GLU A 70 -11.70 1.99 9.88
N PRO A 71 -10.37 2.18 9.83
CA PRO A 71 -9.57 1.64 8.74
C PRO A 71 -9.61 0.11 8.69
N ALA A 72 -9.92 -0.44 7.51
CA ALA A 72 -9.83 -1.88 7.30
C ALA A 72 -8.38 -2.40 7.44
N VAL A 73 -8.23 -3.61 7.99
CA VAL A 73 -6.94 -4.29 8.11
C VAL A 73 -6.36 -4.59 6.72
N LEU A 74 -5.12 -4.17 6.50
CA LEU A 74 -4.41 -4.35 5.24
C LEU A 74 -3.59 -5.63 5.25
N SER A 75 -3.77 -6.49 4.24
CA SER A 75 -2.93 -7.64 3.95
C SER A 75 -1.77 -7.23 3.04
N ARG A 76 -0.55 -7.55 3.46
CA ARG A 76 0.67 -7.26 2.70
C ARG A 76 0.74 -8.04 1.39
N GLU A 77 0.46 -9.34 1.46
CA GLU A 77 0.44 -10.23 0.30
C GLU A 77 -0.53 -9.72 -0.75
N TRP A 78 -1.74 -9.34 -0.34
CA TRP A 78 -2.75 -8.89 -1.28
C TRP A 78 -2.42 -7.54 -1.92
N MET A 79 -1.79 -6.62 -1.17
CA MET A 79 -1.27 -5.38 -1.75
C MET A 79 -0.19 -5.65 -2.80
N GLU A 80 0.68 -6.64 -2.59
CA GLU A 80 1.72 -7.03 -3.54
C GLU A 80 1.13 -7.62 -4.82
N GLU A 81 0.12 -8.49 -4.70
CA GLU A 81 -0.60 -9.04 -5.85
C GLU A 81 -1.28 -7.95 -6.69
N LEU A 82 -1.98 -7.03 -6.03
CA LEU A 82 -2.65 -5.91 -6.70
C LEU A 82 -1.63 -4.98 -7.38
N ALA A 83 -0.50 -4.68 -6.72
CA ALA A 83 0.57 -3.88 -7.30
C ALA A 83 1.18 -4.57 -8.52
N GLN A 84 1.39 -5.89 -8.45
CA GLN A 84 1.90 -6.68 -9.56
C GLN A 84 0.90 -6.69 -10.74
N SER A 85 -0.39 -6.89 -10.48
CA SER A 85 -1.45 -6.82 -11.50
C SER A 85 -1.47 -5.44 -12.18
N ALA A 86 -1.35 -4.37 -11.40
CA ALA A 86 -1.37 -3.00 -11.89
C ALA A 86 -0.14 -2.63 -12.76
N ASN A 87 0.96 -3.39 -12.63
CA ASN A 87 2.14 -3.26 -13.49
C ASN A 87 2.02 -4.08 -14.78
N SER A 88 1.01 -4.95 -14.90
CA SER A 88 0.74 -5.72 -16.10
C SER A 88 -0.04 -4.91 -17.15
N SER A 89 -0.01 -5.35 -18.40
CA SER A 89 -0.83 -4.76 -19.47
C SER A 89 -2.34 -4.94 -19.28
N GLY A 90 -2.76 -5.85 -18.40
CA GLY A 90 -4.18 -6.09 -18.08
C GLY A 90 -4.75 -5.15 -17.00
N GLY A 91 -3.89 -4.45 -16.26
CA GLY A 91 -4.29 -3.65 -15.10
C GLY A 91 -4.82 -4.48 -13.94
N ILE A 92 -5.59 -3.86 -13.05
CA ILE A 92 -6.22 -4.56 -11.90
C ILE A 92 -7.57 -5.13 -12.34
N MET A 93 -7.84 -6.38 -11.98
CA MET A 93 -9.16 -6.99 -12.11
C MET A 93 -9.71 -7.38 -10.73
N LEU A 94 -10.81 -6.75 -10.31
CA LEU A 94 -11.54 -7.13 -9.11
C LEU A 94 -12.53 -8.25 -9.43
N VAL A 95 -12.46 -9.34 -8.68
CA VAL A 95 -13.40 -10.48 -8.71
C VAL A 95 -13.95 -10.78 -7.32
N ALA A 96 -15.12 -11.42 -7.26
CA ALA A 96 -15.89 -11.62 -6.03
C ALA A 96 -15.14 -12.30 -4.87
N GLU A 97 -14.17 -13.15 -5.18
CA GLU A 97 -13.36 -13.88 -4.18
C GLU A 97 -12.44 -12.96 -3.35
N HIS A 98 -12.27 -11.70 -3.77
CA HIS A 98 -11.52 -10.69 -3.02
C HIS A 98 -12.28 -10.10 -1.82
N PHE A 99 -13.56 -10.46 -1.65
CA PHE A 99 -14.43 -9.84 -0.65
C PHE A 99 -14.46 -10.58 0.70
N ASP A 100 -13.92 -11.81 0.80
CA ASP A 100 -14.23 -12.74 1.91
C ASP A 100 -13.03 -13.28 2.73
N VAL A 101 -11.79 -12.83 2.51
CA VAL A 101 -10.61 -13.47 3.15
C VAL A 101 -10.41 -13.02 4.61
N ASP A 102 -11.20 -13.44 5.59
CA ASP A 102 -10.99 -13.12 7.02
C ASP A 102 -9.49 -13.18 7.42
N PRO A 103 -8.88 -12.09 7.95
CA PRO A 103 -7.48 -12.07 8.37
C PRO A 103 -7.15 -12.99 9.57
N SER A 104 -8.10 -13.77 10.07
CA SER A 104 -7.89 -14.64 11.24
C SER A 104 -7.02 -15.89 11.01
N GLU A 105 -6.56 -16.17 9.78
CA GLU A 105 -5.71 -17.35 9.52
C GLU A 105 -4.19 -17.09 9.41
N ASP A 106 -3.71 -15.83 9.32
CA ASP A 106 -2.27 -15.55 9.26
C ASP A 106 -1.86 -14.30 10.06
N GLU A 107 -1.75 -14.45 11.38
CA GLU A 107 -1.06 -13.48 12.23
C GLU A 107 0.46 -13.49 11.92
N THR A 108 0.92 -12.55 11.08
CA THR A 108 2.27 -11.99 11.23
C THR A 108 2.17 -10.47 11.29
N THR A 109 1.98 -9.96 12.50
CA THR A 109 1.97 -8.53 12.82
C THR A 109 3.28 -7.88 12.38
N ILE A 110 3.22 -7.02 11.36
CA ILE A 110 4.32 -6.12 11.01
C ILE A 110 3.96 -4.72 11.54
N GLU A 111 4.68 -4.26 12.55
CA GLU A 111 4.60 -2.88 13.04
C GLU A 111 4.96 -1.89 11.91
N VAL A 112 4.05 -0.96 11.62
CA VAL A 112 4.08 -0.07 10.43
C VAL A 112 5.15 1.04 10.52
N ASP A 113 5.96 1.07 11.60
CA ASP A 113 7.00 2.09 11.82
C ASP A 113 8.28 1.88 10.98
N ALA A 114 8.43 0.74 10.29
CA ALA A 114 9.67 0.43 9.56
C ALA A 114 9.65 0.76 8.06
N ILE A 115 8.49 1.02 7.44
CA ILE A 115 8.40 1.21 5.97
C ILE A 115 8.69 2.67 5.55
N VAL A 116 8.84 3.60 6.51
CA VAL A 116 9.05 5.04 6.22
C VAL A 116 10.51 5.44 5.96
N ALA A 117 11.52 4.58 6.11
CA ALA A 117 12.90 5.01 5.82
C ALA A 117 13.79 3.89 5.28
N LYS A 118 14.44 4.19 4.14
CA LYS A 118 15.31 3.37 3.25
C LYS A 118 14.52 2.88 2.03
N ASP A 119 14.61 3.43 0.83
CA ASP A 119 15.66 4.21 0.19
C ASP A 119 15.02 5.14 -0.84
N ILE A 120 14.75 6.39 -0.48
CA ILE A 120 14.48 7.44 -1.47
C ILE A 120 15.60 8.45 -1.31
N ASP A 121 16.66 8.22 -2.07
CA ASP A 121 17.82 9.10 -2.19
C ASP A 121 17.36 10.40 -2.86
N VAL A 122 17.39 11.49 -2.10
CA VAL A 122 17.10 12.85 -2.57
C VAL A 122 18.41 13.61 -2.42
N ASP A 123 19.04 13.87 -3.55
CA ASP A 123 20.32 14.54 -3.69
C ASP A 123 20.56 15.65 -2.66
N ASN A 124 21.63 15.48 -1.87
CA ASN A 124 22.39 16.57 -1.23
C ASN A 124 21.65 17.46 -0.22
N ALA A 125 21.69 17.07 1.06
CA ALA A 125 21.57 18.01 2.18
C ALA A 125 22.86 17.98 3.03
N THR A 126 23.72 18.99 2.83
CA THR A 126 24.95 19.24 3.58
C THR A 126 24.70 20.07 4.85
N VAL A 127 25.67 20.02 5.78
CA VAL A 127 25.99 20.93 6.90
C VAL A 127 25.30 20.58 8.24
N GLY A 128 25.97 20.40 9.38
CA GLY A 128 27.36 20.62 9.74
C GLY A 128 27.63 20.21 11.20
N SER A 129 28.92 20.02 11.48
CA SER A 129 29.59 19.73 12.76
C SER A 129 29.00 20.35 14.04
N VAL A 130 28.99 19.61 15.16
CA VAL A 130 29.55 20.04 16.47
C VAL A 130 30.07 18.82 17.26
N GLN A 131 31.12 19.08 18.04
CA GLN A 131 32.17 18.24 18.60
C GLN A 131 31.98 17.94 20.12
N ARG A 132 32.66 16.87 20.60
CA ARG A 132 33.24 16.63 21.96
C ARG A 132 32.25 16.16 23.07
N LYS A 133 32.61 15.30 24.04
CA LYS A 133 33.93 14.86 24.56
C LYS A 133 33.84 13.53 25.34
N ALA A 134 34.98 12.85 25.40
CA ALA A 134 35.30 11.54 25.98
C ALA A 134 35.23 11.38 27.52
N LYS A 135 35.26 10.12 28.03
CA LYS A 135 36.32 9.48 28.87
C LYS A 135 35.92 8.01 29.20
N ALA A 136 36.58 6.96 28.69
CA ALA A 136 37.80 6.24 29.17
C ALA A 136 37.59 5.54 30.54
N LYS A 137 38.08 4.32 30.86
CA LYS A 137 38.78 3.16 30.26
C LYS A 137 39.01 2.16 31.43
N VAL A 138 39.58 0.98 31.13
CA VAL A 138 40.42 0.05 31.95
C VAL A 138 39.79 -1.36 31.93
N ASP A 139 40.20 -2.33 31.09
CA ASP A 139 41.48 -3.03 30.82
C ASP A 139 41.93 -4.04 31.92
N ALA A 140 41.97 -5.34 31.55
CA ALA A 140 42.94 -6.42 31.90
C ALA A 140 42.24 -7.81 31.78
N ALA A 141 42.50 -8.74 30.85
CA ALA A 141 43.72 -9.41 30.36
C ALA A 141 44.26 -10.58 31.24
N LYS A 142 44.01 -11.82 30.75
CA LYS A 142 44.94 -12.97 30.55
C LYS A 142 45.29 -13.94 31.73
N VAL A 143 45.68 -15.17 31.30
CA VAL A 143 46.45 -16.28 31.96
C VAL A 143 45.55 -17.39 32.57
N ASP A 144 45.67 -18.72 32.42
CA ASP A 144 46.66 -19.77 31.98
C ASP A 144 45.83 -21.03 31.58
N ALA A 145 46.08 -21.88 30.57
CA ALA A 145 47.10 -22.94 30.37
C ALA A 145 47.22 -24.04 31.47
N GLY A 146 46.89 -25.28 31.09
CA GLY A 146 47.58 -26.54 31.46
C GLY A 146 47.35 -27.17 32.85
N ASP A 147 46.65 -28.31 32.89
CA ASP A 147 47.19 -29.67 33.15
C ASP A 147 46.10 -30.70 32.80
#